data_AF-A0A257W3N0-F1
#
_entry.id   AF-A0A257W3N0-F1
#
_cell.length_a   1.000
_cell.length_b   1.000
_cell.length_c   1.000
_cell.angle_alpha   90.00
_cell.angle_beta   90.00
_cell.angle_gamma   90.00
#
_symmetry.space_group_name_H-M   'P 1'
#
loop_
_entity.id
_entity.type
_entity.pdbx_description
1 polymer ?
#
loop_
_entity_poly.entity_id
_entity_poly.type
_entity_poly.pdbx_seq_one_letter_code
_entity_poly.pdbx_strand_id
1 'polypeptide(L)'
;GDEKVRSFLEEYNRYMLQILTIHEAYPGHYVQLEYSNRTPSLIRRVLQSGVFIEGWAVYTEQMMLDQGYGDGELALRLNQLKFYLRAVANAILDHKMHCTEMTDDESLRFLVNEAYQSEGEARLKIVRAKQSSVQLSTYFVGRMAHYRLRQEIQRELGDAFELGRFHEAVLDHGSVPVKLLPQLVRTRLTQPR
;
A
#
# COMPACT_ATOMS: atom_id res chain seq x y z
N GLY A 1 -25.99 -15.61 -4.96
CA GLY A 1 -26.86 -15.92 -3.81
C GLY A 1 -26.58 -14.92 -2.71
N ASP A 2 -27.58 -14.65 -1.88
CA ASP A 2 -27.60 -13.52 -0.94
C ASP A 2 -26.45 -13.54 0.06
N GLU A 3 -25.98 -14.73 0.46
CA GLU A 3 -24.83 -14.87 1.36
C GLU A 3 -23.53 -14.32 0.78
N LYS A 4 -23.28 -14.51 -0.54
CA LYS A 4 -22.11 -13.93 -1.22
C LYS A 4 -22.20 -12.40 -1.29
N VAL A 5 -23.40 -11.86 -1.49
CA VAL A 5 -23.64 -10.40 -1.54
C VAL A 5 -23.40 -9.79 -0.16
N ARG A 6 -23.92 -10.42 0.90
CA ARG A 6 -23.70 -9.98 2.29
C ARG A 6 -22.20 -10.01 2.64
N SER A 7 -21.52 -11.11 2.38
CA SER A 7 -20.08 -11.23 2.65
C SER A 7 -19.26 -10.16 1.93
N PHE A 8 -19.61 -9.85 0.68
CA PHE A 8 -18.98 -8.75 -0.05
C PHE A 8 -19.22 -7.39 0.63
N LEU A 9 -20.46 -7.08 1.03
CA LEU A 9 -20.78 -5.79 1.66
C LEU A 9 -20.21 -5.64 3.08
N GLU A 10 -20.01 -6.75 3.80
CA GLU A 10 -19.33 -6.75 5.11
C GLU A 10 -17.84 -6.40 4.96
N GLU A 11 -17.19 -6.93 3.92
CA GLU A 11 -15.80 -6.58 3.60
C GLU A 11 -15.71 -5.12 3.11
N TYR A 12 -16.58 -4.71 2.19
CA TYR A 12 -16.66 -3.36 1.64
C TYR A 12 -17.65 -2.47 2.41
N ASN A 13 -17.54 -2.47 3.74
CA ASN A 13 -18.35 -1.63 4.61
C ASN A 13 -18.02 -0.13 4.48
N ARG A 14 -18.80 0.73 5.14
CA ARG A 14 -18.65 2.20 5.06
C ARG A 14 -17.23 2.71 5.38
N TYR A 15 -16.54 2.11 6.36
CA TYR A 15 -15.17 2.51 6.71
C TYR A 15 -14.18 2.01 5.67
N MET A 16 -14.36 0.76 5.22
CA MET A 16 -13.50 0.19 4.18
C MET A 16 -13.62 0.97 2.86
N LEU A 17 -14.81 1.43 2.48
CA LEU A 17 -14.98 2.25 1.29
C LEU A 17 -14.21 3.58 1.37
N GLN A 18 -14.10 4.19 2.55
CA GLN A 18 -13.31 5.41 2.72
C GLN A 18 -11.81 5.15 2.53
N ILE A 19 -11.28 4.12 3.19
CA ILE A 19 -9.86 3.74 3.07
C ILE A 19 -9.54 3.28 1.65
N LEU A 20 -10.44 2.52 1.01
CA LEU A 20 -10.30 2.13 -0.39
C LEU A 20 -10.32 3.35 -1.32
N THR A 21 -11.15 4.35 -1.04
CA THR A 21 -11.14 5.61 -1.80
C THR A 21 -9.80 6.35 -1.67
N ILE A 22 -9.19 6.35 -0.47
CA ILE A 22 -7.86 6.90 -0.24
C ILE A 22 -6.81 6.13 -1.06
N HIS A 23 -6.89 4.80 -1.07
CA HIS A 23 -5.98 3.90 -1.78
C HIS A 23 -6.04 4.07 -3.30
N GLU A 24 -7.24 4.06 -3.87
CA GLU A 24 -7.45 4.05 -5.32
C GLU A 24 -7.44 5.46 -5.93
N ALA A 25 -7.92 6.46 -5.21
CA ALA A 25 -8.11 7.80 -5.73
C ALA A 25 -7.17 8.83 -5.09
N TYR A 26 -7.62 9.50 -4.02
CA TYR A 26 -6.90 10.65 -3.48
C TYR A 26 -6.46 10.41 -2.03
N PRO A 27 -5.14 10.44 -1.71
CA PRO A 27 -4.00 10.74 -2.58
C PRO A 27 -3.28 9.48 -3.11
N GLY A 28 -3.93 8.33 -3.19
CA GLY A 28 -3.34 7.05 -3.62
C GLY A 28 -3.07 6.96 -5.13
N HIS A 29 -3.56 5.90 -5.79
CA HIS A 29 -3.17 5.56 -7.16
C HIS A 29 -3.41 6.68 -8.18
N TYR A 30 -4.57 7.34 -8.14
CA TYR A 30 -4.87 8.40 -9.11
C TYR A 30 -3.83 9.54 -9.05
N VAL A 31 -3.55 10.07 -7.86
CA VAL A 31 -2.56 11.15 -7.70
C VAL A 31 -1.16 10.67 -8.09
N GLN A 32 -0.80 9.46 -7.68
CA GLN A 32 0.50 8.87 -8.00
C GLN A 32 0.71 8.78 -9.52
N LEU A 33 -0.29 8.29 -10.26
CA LEU A 33 -0.23 8.14 -11.71
C LEU A 33 -0.22 9.50 -12.41
N GLU A 34 -0.98 10.47 -11.90
CA GLU A 34 -0.99 11.84 -12.40
C GLU A 34 0.41 12.46 -12.37
N TYR A 35 1.13 12.32 -11.25
CA TYR A 35 2.54 12.75 -11.17
C TYR A 35 3.44 11.95 -12.10
N SER A 36 3.26 10.62 -12.18
CA SER A 36 4.04 9.78 -13.07
C SER A 36 3.92 10.20 -14.54
N ASN A 37 2.76 10.70 -14.96
CA ASN A 37 2.52 11.17 -16.34
C ASN A 37 3.33 12.43 -16.70
N ARG A 38 3.73 13.23 -15.71
CA ARG A 38 4.56 14.44 -15.88
C ARG A 38 6.02 14.12 -16.18
N THR A 39 6.45 12.86 -15.97
CA THR A 39 7.84 12.46 -16.21
C THR A 39 8.18 12.52 -17.71
N PRO A 40 9.24 13.26 -18.13
CA PRO A 40 9.59 13.39 -19.54
C PRO A 40 10.12 12.09 -20.15
N SER A 41 10.70 11.21 -19.33
CA SER A 41 11.22 9.92 -19.77
C SER A 41 10.09 8.95 -20.12
N LEU A 42 10.02 8.52 -21.39
CA LEU A 42 9.12 7.46 -21.82
C LEU A 42 9.36 6.15 -21.07
N ILE A 43 10.63 5.79 -20.83
CA ILE A 43 11.00 4.57 -20.11
C ILE A 43 10.41 4.58 -18.70
N ARG A 44 10.52 5.69 -17.95
CA ARG A 44 9.96 5.78 -16.59
C ARG A 44 8.43 5.80 -16.57
N ARG A 45 7.78 6.29 -17.63
CA ARG A 45 6.32 6.24 -17.76
C ARG A 45 5.80 4.83 -18.05
N VAL A 46 6.55 4.03 -18.80
CA VAL A 46 6.11 2.69 -19.25
C VAL A 46 6.58 1.58 -18.31
N LEU A 47 7.84 1.60 -17.86
CA LEU A 47 8.44 0.56 -17.03
C LEU A 47 8.35 0.93 -15.55
N GLN A 48 7.15 0.81 -15.01
CA GLN A 48 6.82 1.21 -13.64
C GLN A 48 7.12 0.10 -12.62
N SER A 49 7.49 0.51 -11.40
CA SER A 49 7.66 -0.39 -10.26
C SER A 49 6.35 -0.61 -9.53
N GLY A 50 5.79 -1.82 -9.60
CA GLY A 50 4.61 -2.19 -8.81
C GLY A 50 4.82 -2.07 -7.29
N VAL A 51 6.05 -2.29 -6.81
CA VAL A 51 6.42 -2.09 -5.39
C VAL A 51 6.27 -0.62 -4.99
N PHE A 52 6.65 0.31 -5.85
CA PHE A 52 6.45 1.74 -5.60
C PHE A 52 4.96 2.08 -5.57
N ILE A 53 4.22 1.63 -6.60
CA ILE A 53 2.82 1.99 -6.83
C ILE A 53 1.94 1.50 -5.67
N GLU A 54 2.00 0.20 -5.40
CA GLU A 54 1.20 -0.41 -4.33
C GLU A 54 1.65 0.08 -2.96
N GLY A 55 2.96 0.24 -2.79
CA GLY A 55 3.52 0.78 -1.55
C GLY A 55 3.06 2.18 -1.24
N TRP A 56 2.95 3.05 -2.26
CA TRP A 56 2.46 4.42 -2.10
C TRP A 56 1.01 4.42 -1.63
N ALA A 57 0.13 3.66 -2.30
CA ALA A 57 -1.28 3.60 -1.95
C ALA A 57 -1.50 3.09 -0.51
N VAL A 58 -0.79 2.04 -0.10
CA VAL A 58 -0.90 1.53 1.29
C VAL A 58 -0.28 2.51 2.31
N TYR A 59 0.75 3.26 1.93
CA TYR A 59 1.30 4.31 2.78
C TYR A 59 0.32 5.48 2.99
N THR A 60 -0.41 5.89 1.95
CA THR A 60 -1.33 7.04 2.03
C THR A 60 -2.55 6.75 2.91
N GLU A 61 -3.01 5.49 2.98
CA GLU A 61 -4.09 5.07 3.89
C GLU A 61 -3.84 5.51 5.33
N GLN A 62 -2.68 5.14 5.89
CA GLN A 62 -2.33 5.51 7.26
C GLN A 62 -2.04 7.01 7.34
N MET A 63 -1.31 7.56 6.37
CA MET A 63 -0.90 8.96 6.37
C MET A 63 -2.12 9.90 6.45
N MET A 64 -3.18 9.63 5.69
CA MET A 64 -4.40 10.45 5.72
C MET A 64 -5.05 10.49 7.11
N LEU A 65 -5.20 9.33 7.75
CA LEU A 65 -5.75 9.27 9.11
C LEU A 65 -4.80 9.96 10.12
N ASP A 66 -3.49 9.84 9.95
CA ASP A 66 -2.49 10.51 10.78
C ASP A 66 -2.49 12.05 10.57
N GLN A 67 -3.09 12.55 9.49
CA GLN A 67 -3.29 13.98 9.22
C GLN A 67 -4.70 14.47 9.59
N GLY A 68 -5.49 13.65 10.29
CA GLY A 68 -6.79 14.03 10.83
C GLY A 68 -8.01 13.60 10.01
N TYR A 69 -7.83 12.88 8.89
CA TYR A 69 -8.97 12.32 8.18
C TYR A 69 -9.77 11.37 9.09
N GLY A 70 -11.08 11.60 9.20
CA GLY A 70 -11.98 10.85 10.05
C GLY A 70 -11.93 11.23 11.54
N ASP A 71 -11.33 12.38 11.88
CA ASP A 71 -11.41 13.02 13.22
C ASP A 71 -11.06 12.09 14.40
N GLY A 72 -10.13 11.15 14.18
CA GLY A 72 -9.71 10.19 15.19
C GLY A 72 -10.69 9.04 15.47
N GLU A 73 -11.67 8.81 14.59
CA GLU A 73 -12.65 7.72 14.75
C GLU A 73 -11.97 6.35 14.81
N LEU A 74 -12.13 5.66 15.94
CA LEU A 74 -11.47 4.38 16.21
C LEU A 74 -11.95 3.27 15.26
N ALA A 75 -13.21 3.28 14.86
CA ALA A 75 -13.76 2.28 13.92
C ALA A 75 -13.08 2.40 12.54
N LEU A 76 -12.85 3.62 12.05
CA LEU A 76 -12.12 3.85 10.81
C LEU A 76 -10.65 3.40 10.96
N ARG A 77 -9.98 3.76 12.06
CA ARG A 77 -8.60 3.33 12.32
C ARG A 77 -8.47 1.80 12.40
N LEU A 78 -9.42 1.13 13.05
CA LEU A 78 -9.42 -0.34 13.13
C LEU A 78 -9.59 -0.99 11.75
N ASN A 79 -10.49 -0.46 10.91
CA ASN A 79 -10.64 -0.95 9.54
C ASN A 79 -9.38 -0.69 8.71
N GLN A 80 -8.72 0.45 8.89
CA GLN A 80 -7.43 0.74 8.22
C GLN A 80 -6.35 -0.24 8.65
N LEU A 81 -6.27 -0.58 9.94
CA LEU A 81 -5.33 -1.58 10.45
C LEU A 81 -5.65 -2.99 9.95
N LYS A 82 -6.94 -3.38 9.85
CA LYS A 82 -7.35 -4.64 9.19
C LYS A 82 -6.91 -4.67 7.74
N PHE A 83 -7.08 -3.57 7.01
CA PHE A 83 -6.66 -3.46 5.62
C PHE A 83 -5.13 -3.52 5.47
N TYR A 84 -4.39 -2.90 6.39
CA TYR A 84 -2.93 -3.01 6.43
C TYR A 84 -2.46 -4.43 6.79
N LEU A 85 -3.13 -5.10 7.74
CA LEU A 85 -2.87 -6.50 8.09
C LEU A 85 -3.00 -7.41 6.87
N ARG A 86 -3.91 -7.11 5.95
CA ARG A 86 -4.00 -7.82 4.67
C ARG A 86 -2.72 -7.69 3.84
N ALA A 87 -2.09 -6.52 3.76
CA ALA A 87 -0.81 -6.36 3.06
C ALA A 87 0.31 -7.17 3.74
N VAL A 88 0.34 -7.21 5.08
CA VAL A 88 1.28 -8.04 5.86
C VAL A 88 1.05 -9.53 5.60
N ALA A 89 -0.21 -9.98 5.69
CA ALA A 89 -0.60 -11.36 5.46
C ALA A 89 -0.30 -11.81 4.03
N ASN A 90 -0.47 -10.93 3.03
CA ASN A 90 -0.10 -11.20 1.64
C ASN A 90 1.39 -11.53 1.49
N ALA A 91 2.27 -10.77 2.14
CA ALA A 91 3.71 -11.04 2.08
C ALA A 91 4.09 -12.37 2.77
N ILE A 92 3.45 -12.68 3.90
CA ILE A 92 3.65 -13.96 4.60
C ILE A 92 3.14 -15.13 3.74
N LEU A 93 1.93 -15.00 3.19
CA LEU A 93 1.30 -16.01 2.35
C LEU A 93 2.16 -16.31 1.12
N ASP A 94 2.54 -15.27 0.38
CA ASP A 94 3.36 -15.38 -0.83
C ASP A 94 4.69 -16.07 -0.54
N HIS A 95 5.38 -15.66 0.52
CA HIS A 95 6.62 -16.32 0.93
C HIS A 95 6.38 -17.79 1.33
N LYS A 96 5.40 -18.07 2.19
CA LYS A 96 5.19 -19.43 2.69
C LYS A 96 4.71 -20.39 1.61
N MET A 97 3.79 -19.98 0.74
CA MET A 97 3.31 -20.83 -0.35
C MET A 97 4.40 -21.15 -1.38
N HIS A 98 5.37 -20.24 -1.60
CA HIS A 98 6.42 -20.44 -2.61
C HIS A 98 7.75 -20.96 -2.05
N CYS A 99 8.02 -20.80 -0.76
CA CYS A 99 9.31 -21.12 -0.15
C CYS A 99 9.22 -22.16 0.99
N THR A 100 8.03 -22.67 1.29
CA THR A 100 7.80 -23.70 2.32
C THR A 100 6.76 -24.72 1.83
N GLU A 101 6.33 -25.63 2.71
CA GLU A 101 5.32 -26.67 2.40
C GLU A 101 3.90 -26.25 2.83
N MET A 102 3.61 -24.94 2.91
CA MET A 102 2.28 -24.44 3.29
C MET A 102 1.20 -24.88 2.30
N THR A 103 0.20 -25.59 2.81
CA THR A 103 -0.94 -26.11 2.04
C THR A 103 -2.02 -25.04 1.79
N ASP A 104 -2.93 -25.31 0.84
CA ASP A 104 -4.09 -24.44 0.58
C ASP A 104 -4.99 -24.32 1.83
N ASP A 105 -5.16 -25.40 2.61
CA ASP A 105 -5.97 -25.39 3.84
C ASP A 105 -5.32 -24.60 4.98
N GLU A 106 -3.99 -24.71 5.13
CA GLU A 106 -3.23 -23.87 6.07
C GLU A 106 -3.28 -22.40 5.66
N SER A 107 -3.16 -22.12 4.36
CA SER A 107 -3.30 -20.78 3.81
C SER A 107 -4.67 -20.20 4.10
N LEU A 108 -5.73 -20.99 3.93
CA LEU A 108 -7.10 -20.56 4.21
C LEU A 108 -7.29 -20.26 5.69
N ARG A 109 -6.85 -21.15 6.59
CA ARG A 109 -6.91 -20.93 8.04
C ARG A 109 -6.14 -19.69 8.45
N PHE A 110 -4.95 -19.47 7.90
CA PHE A 110 -4.14 -18.29 8.16
C PHE A 110 -4.88 -17.01 7.76
N LEU A 111 -5.41 -16.94 6.54
CA LEU A 111 -6.08 -15.73 6.04
C LEU A 111 -7.39 -15.42 6.78
N VAL A 112 -8.15 -16.45 7.17
CA VAL A 112 -9.42 -16.26 7.89
C VAL A 112 -9.20 -15.97 9.36
N ASN A 113 -8.38 -16.76 10.06
CA ASN A 113 -8.26 -16.69 11.52
C ASN A 113 -7.26 -15.64 11.99
N GLU A 114 -6.15 -15.44 11.26
CA GLU A 114 -5.09 -14.52 11.68
C GLU A 114 -5.19 -13.16 10.97
N ALA A 115 -5.69 -13.13 9.73
CA ALA A 115 -5.87 -11.90 8.96
C ALA A 115 -7.32 -11.40 8.88
N TYR A 116 -8.27 -12.10 9.52
CA TYR A 116 -9.68 -11.73 9.64
C TYR A 116 -10.39 -11.45 8.31
N GLN A 117 -10.03 -12.20 7.27
CA GLN A 117 -10.66 -12.08 5.96
C GLN A 117 -11.90 -12.97 5.86
N SER A 118 -12.84 -12.56 5.01
CA SER A 118 -13.90 -13.47 4.58
C SER A 118 -13.32 -14.68 3.84
N GLU A 119 -13.97 -15.83 3.96
CA GLU A 119 -13.54 -17.05 3.25
C GLU A 119 -13.50 -16.85 1.74
N GLY A 120 -14.46 -16.10 1.18
CA GLY A 120 -14.52 -15.78 -0.24
C GLY A 120 -13.29 -15.00 -0.71
N GLU A 121 -12.88 -13.97 0.04
CA GLU A 121 -11.67 -13.21 -0.28
C GLU A 121 -10.40 -14.05 -0.10
N ALA A 122 -10.33 -14.85 0.96
CA ALA A 122 -9.17 -15.72 1.24
C ALA A 122 -8.94 -16.74 0.12
N ARG A 123 -10.00 -17.40 -0.36
CA ARG A 123 -9.90 -18.36 -1.48
C ARG A 123 -9.39 -17.71 -2.76
N LEU A 124 -9.87 -16.50 -3.09
CA LEU A 124 -9.39 -15.75 -4.25
C LEU A 124 -7.91 -15.38 -4.12
N LYS A 125 -7.44 -15.02 -2.91
CA LYS A 125 -6.02 -14.75 -2.67
C LYS A 125 -5.14 -15.99 -2.85
N ILE A 126 -5.57 -17.16 -2.37
CA ILE A 126 -4.83 -18.41 -2.55
C ILE A 126 -4.68 -18.74 -4.04
N VAL A 127 -5.76 -18.61 -4.82
CA VAL A 127 -5.69 -18.80 -6.28
C VAL A 127 -4.71 -17.82 -6.92
N ARG A 128 -4.76 -16.53 -6.55
CA ARG A 128 -3.83 -15.50 -7.04
C ARG A 128 -2.36 -15.81 -6.69
N ALA A 129 -2.09 -16.30 -5.48
CA ALA A 129 -0.77 -16.69 -5.02
C ALA A 129 -0.22 -17.91 -5.77
N LYS A 130 -1.08 -18.79 -6.29
CA LYS A 130 -0.67 -19.92 -7.15
C LYS A 130 -0.42 -19.51 -8.59
N GLN A 131 -1.02 -18.41 -9.04
CA GLN A 131 -0.93 -17.91 -10.42
C GLN A 131 0.19 -16.88 -10.64
N SER A 132 0.75 -16.33 -9.57
CA SER A 132 1.88 -15.40 -9.62
C SER A 132 2.74 -15.53 -8.37
N SER A 133 3.99 -15.11 -8.45
CA SER A 133 4.93 -15.08 -7.33
C SER A 133 5.43 -13.66 -7.10
N VAL A 134 5.81 -13.33 -5.86
CA VAL A 134 6.37 -12.03 -5.43
C VAL A 134 5.40 -10.86 -5.50
N GLN A 135 4.35 -10.94 -6.33
CA GLN A 135 3.39 -9.85 -6.54
C GLN A 135 2.63 -9.49 -5.27
N LEU A 136 2.23 -10.47 -4.46
CA LEU A 136 1.51 -10.21 -3.21
C LEU A 136 2.40 -9.53 -2.15
N SER A 137 3.71 -9.74 -2.22
CA SER A 137 4.68 -9.11 -1.32
C SER A 137 4.91 -7.61 -1.62
N THR A 138 4.54 -7.12 -2.82
CA THR A 138 4.85 -5.74 -3.25
C THR A 138 4.21 -4.68 -2.35
N TYR A 139 2.97 -4.91 -1.90
CA TYR A 139 2.21 -4.00 -1.05
C TYR A 139 2.96 -3.70 0.26
N PHE A 140 3.32 -4.76 1.00
CA PHE A 140 4.00 -4.61 2.28
C PHE A 140 5.42 -4.04 2.11
N VAL A 141 6.20 -4.60 1.18
CA VAL A 141 7.58 -4.16 0.95
C VAL A 141 7.62 -2.69 0.52
N GLY A 142 6.74 -2.31 -0.40
CA GLY A 142 6.62 -0.95 -0.89
C GLY A 142 6.20 0.03 0.20
N ARG A 143 5.15 -0.31 0.97
CA ARG A 143 4.69 0.52 2.09
C ARG A 143 5.80 0.74 3.08
N MET A 144 6.52 -0.32 3.46
CA MET A 144 7.63 -0.22 4.41
C MET A 144 8.77 0.66 3.89
N ALA A 145 9.05 0.64 2.59
CA ALA A 145 10.04 1.53 2.00
C ALA A 145 9.62 3.01 2.11
N HIS A 146 8.39 3.35 1.72
CA HIS A 146 7.86 4.72 1.84
C HIS A 146 7.77 5.19 3.30
N TYR A 147 7.29 4.32 4.19
CA TYR A 147 7.17 4.62 5.62
C TYR A 147 8.52 4.89 6.27
N ARG A 148 9.52 4.04 6.04
CA ARG A 148 10.88 4.22 6.58
C ARG A 148 11.54 5.47 6.00
N LEU A 149 11.42 5.68 4.69
CA LEU A 149 11.95 6.86 4.04
C LEU A 149 11.38 8.15 4.63
N ARG A 150 10.06 8.22 4.86
CA ARG A 150 9.45 9.38 5.54
C ARG A 150 10.08 9.59 6.91
N GLN A 151 10.20 8.53 7.73
CA GLN A 151 10.77 8.66 9.07
C GLN A 151 12.22 9.17 9.04
N GLU A 152 13.04 8.66 8.12
CA GLU A 152 14.42 9.11 7.95
C GLU A 152 14.49 10.60 7.58
N ILE A 153 13.77 11.01 6.53
CA ILE A 153 13.77 12.40 6.06
C ILE A 153 13.18 13.35 7.12
N GLN A 154 12.12 12.93 7.82
CA GLN A 154 11.53 13.73 8.88
C GLN A 154 12.50 13.94 10.05
N ARG A 155 13.29 12.92 10.42
CA ARG A 155 14.35 13.07 11.43
C ARG A 155 15.50 13.96 10.95
N GLU A 156 15.89 13.85 9.68
CA GLU A 156 16.97 14.63 9.09
C GLU A 156 16.64 16.13 9.01
N LEU A 157 15.39 16.46 8.62
CA LEU A 157 14.96 17.85 8.46
C LEU A 157 14.44 18.49 9.75
N GLY A 158 14.01 17.69 10.74
CA GLY A 158 13.47 18.19 12.01
C GLY A 158 12.32 19.18 11.77
N ASP A 159 12.44 20.37 12.36
CA ASP A 159 11.43 21.44 12.24
C ASP A 159 11.27 21.98 10.81
N ALA A 160 12.24 21.74 9.92
CA ALA A 160 12.15 22.11 8.51
C ALA A 160 11.39 21.07 7.66
N PHE A 161 10.91 19.97 8.26
CA PHE A 161 10.15 18.95 7.54
C PHE A 161 8.77 19.46 7.13
N GLU A 162 8.51 19.48 5.83
CA GLU A 162 7.20 19.75 5.26
C GLU A 162 6.66 18.50 4.55
N LEU A 163 5.55 17.94 5.03
CA LEU A 163 5.00 16.68 4.51
C LEU A 163 4.65 16.77 3.01
N GLY A 164 4.03 17.87 2.59
CA GLY A 164 3.70 18.09 1.18
C GLY A 164 4.93 18.15 0.28
N ARG A 165 6.00 18.83 0.73
CA ARG A 165 7.27 18.90 -0.01
C ARG A 165 7.96 17.53 -0.08
N PHE A 166 7.87 16.72 0.98
CA PHE A 166 8.33 15.33 0.96
C PHE A 166 7.53 14.46 -0.03
N HIS A 167 6.21 14.62 -0.10
CA HIS A 167 5.38 13.85 -1.03
C HIS A 167 5.64 14.20 -2.49
N GLU A 168 5.74 15.50 -2.81
CA GLU A 168 6.23 15.96 -4.13
C GLU A 168 7.62 15.35 -4.39
N ALA A 169 8.47 15.40 -3.37
CA ALA A 169 9.74 14.68 -3.20
C ALA A 169 9.78 13.32 -3.89
N VAL A 170 8.88 12.47 -3.40
CA VAL A 170 8.75 11.06 -3.73
C VAL A 170 8.15 10.84 -5.12
N LEU A 171 7.16 11.65 -5.50
CA LEU A 171 6.38 11.46 -6.72
C LEU A 171 7.05 12.02 -7.99
N ASP A 172 7.93 13.01 -7.86
CA ASP A 172 8.54 13.75 -8.99
C ASP A 172 9.34 12.87 -9.97
N HIS A 173 9.76 11.68 -9.52
CA HIS A 173 10.57 10.76 -10.32
C HIS A 173 9.75 9.70 -11.06
N GLY A 174 8.43 9.68 -10.89
CA GLY A 174 7.54 8.59 -11.32
C GLY A 174 7.71 7.32 -10.50
N SER A 175 7.15 6.21 -10.99
CA SER A 175 7.12 4.92 -10.29
C SER A 175 8.44 4.15 -10.35
N VAL A 176 9.52 4.69 -9.79
CA VAL A 176 10.87 4.08 -9.83
C VAL A 176 11.04 2.97 -8.77
N PRO A 177 12.03 2.05 -8.93
CA PRO A 177 12.35 1.08 -7.88
C PRO A 177 12.60 1.76 -6.53
N VAL A 178 11.91 1.30 -5.48
CA VAL A 178 11.91 1.95 -4.15
C VAL A 178 13.30 2.09 -3.51
N LYS A 179 14.27 1.23 -3.90
CA LYS A 179 15.68 1.32 -3.46
C LYS A 179 16.37 2.62 -3.86
N LEU A 180 15.88 3.30 -4.91
CA LEU A 180 16.46 4.55 -5.43
C LEU A 180 15.87 5.79 -4.75
N LEU A 181 14.69 5.66 -4.11
CA LEU A 181 14.00 6.79 -3.51
C LEU A 181 14.82 7.54 -2.46
N PRO A 182 15.57 6.90 -1.55
CA PRO A 182 16.33 7.62 -0.54
C PRO A 182 17.31 8.63 -1.13
N GLN A 183 17.95 8.30 -2.26
CA GLN A 183 18.87 9.21 -2.94
C GLN A 183 18.10 10.29 -3.73
N LEU A 184 17.09 9.88 -4.50
CA LEU A 184 16.33 10.79 -5.37
C LEU A 184 15.55 11.84 -4.57
N VAL A 185 14.92 11.44 -3.46
CA VAL A 185 14.16 12.34 -2.59
C VAL A 185 15.08 13.36 -1.93
N ARG A 186 16.22 12.94 -1.34
CA ARG A 186 17.19 13.87 -0.75
C ARG A 186 17.70 14.88 -1.77
N THR A 187 18.06 14.44 -2.97
CA THR A 187 18.49 15.33 -4.06
C THR A 187 17.40 16.31 -4.46
N ARG A 188 16.14 15.87 -4.56
CA ARG A 188 15.04 16.75 -4.97
C ARG A 188 14.66 17.76 -3.88
N LEU A 189 14.83 17.41 -2.61
CA LEU A 189 14.58 18.30 -1.46
C LEU A 189 15.58 19.45 -1.34
N THR A 190 16.78 19.35 -1.94
CA THR A 190 17.72 20.49 -2.00
C THR A 190 17.36 21.51 -3.07
N GLN A 191 16.44 21.16 -3.98
CA GLN A 191 16.01 22.02 -5.06
C GLN A 191 14.81 22.89 -4.64
N PRO A 192 14.62 24.06 -5.28
CA PRO A 192 13.40 24.85 -5.13
C PRO A 192 12.16 24.04 -5.52
N ARG A 193 10.99 24.50 -5.07
CA ARG A 193 9.72 23.85 -5.43
C ARG A 193 9.48 23.94 -6.93
#